data_AF-A0A2H9M613-F1
#
_entry.id   AF-A0A2H9M613-F1
#
_cell.length_a   1.000
_cell.length_b   1.000
_cell.length_c   1.000
_cell.angle_alpha   90.00
_cell.angle_beta   90.00
_cell.angle_gamma   90.00
#
_symmetry.space_group_name_H-M   'P 1'
#
loop_
_entity.id
_entity.type
_entity.pdbx_description
1 polymer ?
#
loop_
_entity_poly.entity_id
_entity_poly.type
_entity_poly.pdbx_seq_one_letter_code
_entity_poly.pdbx_strand_id
1 'polypeptide(L)'
;MVEVLKKANARSKKIYVPDIEEVKVAWEKAHNIINRSRLKNIQIISIKDSKYPKYLLQIPNSPVLLHVFGNADALNRECIAIVGTRKPTDYGFGRAKKLGSLFAKKGYVVVSGLAEGIDTAAHLGALDAGGLTVAVVAHGLHTIYPQSNKTLVDEIIKNKGAVISEYPVGTEIKKVIL
;
A
#
# COMPACT_ATOMS: atom_id res chain seq x y z
N MET A 1 -26.83 -8.58 -6.76
CA MET A 1 -26.23 -7.39 -6.09
C MET A 1 -27.25 -6.29 -5.84
N VAL A 2 -27.91 -5.74 -6.87
CA VAL A 2 -28.93 -4.66 -6.71
C VAL A 2 -30.00 -5.01 -5.67
N GLU A 3 -30.51 -6.24 -5.69
CA GLU A 3 -31.50 -6.69 -4.70
C GLU A 3 -30.96 -6.72 -3.26
N VAL A 4 -29.68 -7.06 -3.08
CA VAL A 4 -29.00 -7.02 -1.77
C VAL A 4 -28.90 -5.58 -1.28
N LEU A 5 -28.52 -4.64 -2.16
CA LEU A 5 -28.45 -3.22 -1.83
C LEU A 5 -29.83 -2.62 -1.55
N LYS A 6 -30.88 -3.02 -2.28
CA LYS A 6 -32.28 -2.66 -1.98
C LYS A 6 -32.69 -3.10 -0.58
N LYS A 7 -32.42 -4.37 -0.22
CA LYS A 7 -32.70 -4.91 1.12
C LYS A 7 -31.93 -4.18 2.22
N ALA A 8 -30.67 -3.83 1.97
CA ALA A 8 -29.85 -3.08 2.92
C ALA A 8 -30.36 -1.62 3.09
N ASN A 9 -30.67 -0.94 1.99
CA ASN A 9 -31.17 0.43 2.01
C ASN A 9 -32.55 0.54 2.67
N ALA A 10 -33.41 -0.49 2.55
CA ALA A 10 -34.69 -0.53 3.24
C ALA A 10 -34.55 -0.42 4.78
N ARG A 11 -33.40 -0.82 5.35
CA ARG A 11 -33.13 -0.75 6.79
C ARG A 11 -32.50 0.57 7.22
N SER A 12 -31.60 1.15 6.41
CA SER A 12 -30.80 2.31 6.82
C SER A 12 -31.19 3.63 6.15
N LYS A 13 -31.89 3.58 5.02
CA LYS A 13 -32.23 4.72 4.12
C LYS A 13 -31.03 5.58 3.69
N LYS A 14 -29.79 5.11 3.88
CA LYS A 14 -28.54 5.85 3.61
C LYS A 14 -27.69 5.18 2.52
N ILE A 15 -28.15 4.06 1.96
CA ILE A 15 -27.39 3.27 1.01
C ILE A 15 -27.89 3.59 -0.39
N TYR A 16 -27.03 4.17 -1.21
CA TYR A 16 -27.31 4.35 -2.63
C TYR A 16 -27.48 2.99 -3.32
N VAL A 17 -28.55 2.87 -4.12
CA VAL A 17 -28.87 1.65 -4.88
C VAL A 17 -28.71 1.98 -6.36
N PRO A 18 -27.65 1.49 -7.02
CA PRO A 18 -27.44 1.73 -8.44
C PRO A 18 -28.48 0.99 -9.29
N ASP A 19 -28.73 1.51 -10.50
CA ASP A 19 -29.48 0.79 -11.53
C ASP A 19 -28.64 -0.32 -12.17
N ILE A 20 -29.26 -1.09 -13.07
CA ILE A 20 -28.61 -2.23 -13.71
C ILE A 20 -27.44 -1.79 -14.62
N GLU A 21 -27.55 -0.64 -15.27
CA GLU A 21 -26.54 -0.17 -16.21
C GLU A 21 -25.30 0.33 -15.47
N GLU A 22 -25.50 1.08 -14.38
CA GLU A 22 -24.44 1.48 -13.46
C GLU A 22 -23.69 0.27 -12.88
N VAL A 23 -24.42 -0.80 -12.56
CA VAL A 23 -23.82 -2.06 -12.12
C VAL A 23 -22.99 -2.73 -13.20
N LYS A 24 -23.45 -2.77 -14.46
CA LYS A 24 -22.67 -3.33 -15.56
C LYS A 24 -21.38 -2.54 -15.79
N VAL A 25 -21.45 -1.22 -15.83
CA VAL A 25 -20.27 -0.35 -15.99
C VAL A 25 -19.27 -0.57 -14.85
N ALA A 26 -19.75 -0.65 -13.61
CA ALA A 26 -18.91 -0.94 -12.46
C ALA A 26 -18.28 -2.34 -12.53
N TRP A 27 -19.03 -3.33 -13.01
CA TRP A 27 -18.58 -4.71 -13.20
C TRP A 27 -17.45 -4.82 -14.23
N GLU A 28 -17.61 -4.17 -15.38
CA GLU A 28 -16.58 -4.11 -16.43
C GLU A 28 -15.32 -3.40 -15.92
N LYS A 29 -15.49 -2.27 -15.21
CA LYS A 29 -14.38 -1.56 -14.58
C LYS A 29 -13.63 -2.45 -13.58
N ALA A 30 -14.35 -3.20 -12.74
CA ALA A 30 -13.75 -4.13 -11.78
C ALA A 30 -12.96 -5.24 -12.49
N HIS A 31 -13.52 -5.83 -13.56
CA HIS A 31 -12.83 -6.84 -14.38
C HIS A 31 -11.54 -6.28 -14.99
N ASN A 32 -11.59 -5.06 -15.52
CA ASN A 32 -10.42 -4.38 -16.07
C ASN A 32 -9.34 -4.14 -15.01
N ILE A 33 -9.71 -3.72 -13.80
CA ILE A 33 -8.78 -3.55 -12.67
C ILE A 33 -8.13 -4.89 -12.31
N ILE A 34 -8.92 -5.96 -12.13
CA ILE A 34 -8.42 -7.29 -11.78
C ILE A 34 -7.45 -7.81 -12.84
N ASN A 35 -7.81 -7.72 -14.12
CA ASN A 35 -6.98 -8.17 -15.24
C ASN A 35 -5.66 -7.39 -15.31
N ARG A 36 -5.71 -6.06 -15.22
CA ARG A 36 -4.50 -5.22 -15.24
C ARG A 36 -3.61 -5.45 -14.03
N SER A 37 -4.19 -5.65 -12.85
CA SER A 37 -3.45 -6.00 -11.64
C SER A 37 -2.73 -7.33 -11.79
N ARG A 38 -3.42 -8.36 -12.30
CA ARG A 38 -2.83 -9.69 -12.55
C ARG A 38 -1.67 -9.62 -13.53
N LEU A 39 -1.81 -8.91 -14.66
CA LEU A 39 -0.75 -8.74 -15.66
C LEU A 39 0.51 -8.04 -15.10
N LYS A 40 0.36 -7.29 -14.01
CA LYS A 40 1.45 -6.57 -13.35
C LYS A 40 1.92 -7.24 -12.04
N ASN A 41 1.48 -8.47 -11.76
CA ASN A 41 1.77 -9.18 -10.52
C ASN A 41 1.37 -8.40 -9.25
N ILE A 42 0.28 -7.63 -9.35
CA ILE A 42 -0.33 -6.91 -8.23
C ILE A 42 -1.46 -7.78 -7.68
N GLN A 43 -1.34 -8.17 -6.41
CA GLN A 43 -2.39 -8.86 -5.66
C GLN A 43 -3.44 -7.85 -5.20
N ILE A 44 -4.70 -8.27 -5.13
CA ILE A 44 -5.80 -7.50 -4.53
C ILE A 44 -6.30 -8.31 -3.34
N ILE A 45 -6.07 -7.78 -2.14
CA ILE A 45 -6.42 -8.42 -0.87
C ILE A 45 -7.65 -7.70 -0.32
N SER A 46 -8.73 -8.42 -0.08
CA SER A 46 -9.93 -7.83 0.54
C SER A 46 -9.81 -7.82 2.06
N ILE A 47 -10.56 -6.95 2.73
CA ILE A 47 -10.67 -6.93 4.21
C ILE A 47 -11.11 -8.27 4.82
N LYS A 48 -11.70 -9.16 4.03
CA LYS A 48 -12.12 -10.51 4.45
C LYS A 48 -11.08 -11.59 4.17
N ASP A 49 -9.98 -11.24 3.51
CA ASP A 49 -8.93 -12.18 3.17
C ASP A 49 -8.05 -12.49 4.39
N SER A 50 -7.67 -13.75 4.55
CA SER A 50 -6.71 -14.22 5.55
C SER A 50 -5.36 -13.48 5.53
N LYS A 51 -4.94 -12.95 4.37
CA LYS A 51 -3.70 -12.19 4.21
C LYS A 51 -3.85 -10.71 4.52
N TYR A 52 -5.06 -10.22 4.81
CA TYR A 52 -5.26 -8.82 5.14
C TYR A 52 -4.49 -8.45 6.43
N PRO A 53 -3.87 -7.26 6.51
CA PRO A 53 -3.04 -6.90 7.66
C PRO A 53 -3.88 -6.75 8.95
N LYS A 54 -3.57 -7.54 9.98
CA LYS A 54 -4.33 -7.54 11.25
C LYS A 54 -4.33 -6.19 11.95
N TYR A 55 -3.25 -5.42 11.86
CA TYR A 55 -3.18 -4.08 12.43
C TYR A 55 -4.09 -3.08 11.70
N LEU A 56 -4.28 -3.24 10.38
CA LEU A 56 -5.22 -2.41 9.64
C LEU A 56 -6.66 -2.70 10.01
N LEU A 57 -7.04 -3.93 10.36
CA LEU A 57 -8.41 -4.24 10.82
C LEU A 57 -8.85 -3.47 12.08
N GLN A 58 -7.89 -2.90 12.81
CA GLN A 58 -8.13 -2.20 14.07
C GLN A 58 -8.40 -0.70 13.87
N ILE A 59 -8.18 -0.15 12.67
CA ILE A 59 -8.44 1.27 12.40
C ILE A 59 -9.90 1.50 11.98
N PRO A 60 -10.54 2.62 12.40
CA PRO A 60 -11.96 2.87 12.10
C PRO A 60 -12.33 2.83 10.62
N ASN A 61 -11.44 3.30 9.75
CA ASN A 61 -11.64 3.37 8.30
C ASN A 61 -10.67 2.42 7.58
N SER A 62 -10.72 1.13 7.96
CA SER A 62 -9.91 0.09 7.32
C SER A 62 -10.21 0.03 5.81
N PRO A 63 -9.22 0.09 4.92
CA PRO A 63 -9.47 -0.01 3.48
C PRO A 63 -10.07 -1.36 3.09
N VAL A 64 -11.17 -1.34 2.35
CA VAL A 64 -11.91 -2.57 1.97
C VAL A 64 -11.09 -3.46 1.03
N LEU A 65 -10.26 -2.85 0.19
CA LEU A 65 -9.35 -3.51 -0.74
C LEU A 65 -7.94 -2.91 -0.58
N LEU A 66 -6.94 -3.78 -0.57
CA LEU A 66 -5.53 -3.41 -0.55
C LEU A 66 -4.83 -4.01 -1.77
N HIS A 67 -4.19 -3.16 -2.56
CA HIS A 67 -3.35 -3.58 -3.68
C HIS A 67 -1.92 -3.81 -3.17
N VAL A 68 -1.33 -4.96 -3.52
CA VAL A 68 -0.02 -5.38 -3.02
C VAL A 68 0.87 -5.82 -4.18
N PHE A 69 2.03 -5.18 -4.31
CA PHE A 69 3.11 -5.60 -5.19
C PHE A 69 4.25 -6.16 -4.34
N GLY A 70 4.64 -7.42 -4.58
CA GLY A 70 5.62 -8.14 -3.76
C GLY A 70 4.99 -9.10 -2.76
N ASN A 71 5.62 -9.24 -1.59
CA ASN A 71 5.31 -10.26 -0.60
C ASN A 71 4.23 -9.81 0.40
N ALA A 72 3.01 -10.29 0.22
CA ALA A 72 1.89 -10.01 1.12
C ALA A 72 2.10 -10.52 2.56
N ASP A 73 2.91 -11.57 2.76
CA ASP A 73 3.13 -12.14 4.08
C ASP A 73 3.93 -11.20 5.00
N ALA A 74 4.67 -10.24 4.42
CA ALA A 74 5.37 -9.20 5.17
C ALA A 74 4.39 -8.27 5.93
N LEU A 75 3.14 -8.15 5.49
CA LEU A 75 2.17 -7.21 6.05
C LEU A 75 1.58 -7.64 7.40
N ASN A 76 1.73 -8.91 7.76
CA ASN A 76 1.21 -9.48 9.02
C ASN A 76 2.30 -9.77 10.05
N ARG A 77 3.53 -9.31 9.79
CA ARG A 77 4.65 -9.34 10.75
C ARG A 77 4.62 -8.12 11.66
N GLU A 78 5.29 -8.25 12.80
CA GLU A 78 5.58 -7.10 13.66
C GLU A 78 6.29 -6.01 12.86
N CYS A 79 5.77 -4.79 12.93
CA CYS A 79 6.21 -3.69 12.08
C CYS A 79 6.41 -2.40 12.86
N ILE A 80 7.21 -1.50 12.29
CA ILE A 80 7.40 -0.16 12.83
C ILE A 80 7.37 0.87 11.70
N ALA A 81 6.60 1.94 11.90
CA ALA A 81 6.58 3.07 10.99
C ALA A 81 7.74 4.02 11.29
N ILE A 82 8.50 4.40 10.26
CA ILE A 82 9.51 5.47 10.35
C ILE A 82 9.13 6.51 9.30
N VAL A 83 8.74 7.70 9.74
CA VAL A 83 8.26 8.79 8.88
C VAL A 83 8.99 10.08 9.18
N GLY A 84 9.05 11.00 8.23
CA GLY A 84 9.60 12.32 8.48
C GLY A 84 9.66 13.24 7.27
N THR A 85 10.51 14.26 7.35
CA THR A 85 10.65 15.28 6.30
C THR A 85 11.20 14.71 4.99
N ARG A 86 10.74 15.28 3.86
CA ARG A 86 11.28 15.00 2.52
C ARG A 86 12.65 15.61 2.27
N LYS A 87 13.05 16.62 3.06
CA LYS A 87 14.32 17.34 2.95
C LYS A 87 15.08 17.30 4.29
N PRO A 88 15.57 16.12 4.71
CA PRO A 88 16.35 16.03 5.94
C PRO A 88 17.75 16.61 5.75
N THR A 89 18.40 16.96 6.86
CA THR A 89 19.85 17.14 6.88
C THR A 89 20.55 15.78 6.72
N ASP A 90 21.83 15.76 6.37
CA ASP A 90 22.62 14.52 6.28
C ASP A 90 22.60 13.74 7.60
N TYR A 91 22.64 14.46 8.73
CA TYR A 91 22.48 13.88 10.05
C TYR A 91 21.11 13.20 10.21
N GLY A 92 20.03 13.90 9.85
CA GLY A 92 18.67 13.34 9.91
C GLY A 92 18.50 12.10 9.04
N PHE A 93 19.03 12.15 7.81
CA PHE A 93 19.02 11.01 6.89
C PHE A 93 19.80 9.82 7.49
N GLY A 94 21.01 10.05 7.98
CA GLY A 94 21.83 9.02 8.63
C GLY A 94 21.16 8.41 9.86
N ARG A 95 20.46 9.23 10.66
CA ARG A 95 19.69 8.75 11.82
C ARG A 95 18.51 7.89 11.42
N ALA A 96 17.72 8.30 10.43
CA ALA A 96 16.59 7.50 9.92
C ALA A 96 17.07 6.16 9.34
N LYS A 97 18.15 6.18 8.55
CA LYS A 97 18.78 4.97 8.04
C LYS A 97 19.25 4.03 9.15
N LYS A 98 19.89 4.58 10.19
CA LYS A 98 20.31 3.81 11.37
C LYS A 98 19.13 3.19 12.13
N LEU A 99 18.02 3.91 12.27
CA LEU A 99 16.80 3.39 12.88
C LEU A 99 16.19 2.25 12.06
N GLY A 100 16.07 2.42 10.74
CA GLY A 100 15.61 1.37 9.84
C GLY A 100 16.42 0.09 9.99
N SER A 101 17.76 0.21 9.97
CA SER A 101 18.67 -0.92 10.18
C SER A 101 18.52 -1.56 11.56
N LEU A 102 18.39 -0.74 12.62
CA LEU A 102 18.25 -1.23 14.00
C LEU A 102 17.00 -2.08 14.17
N PHE A 103 15.85 -1.61 13.68
CA PHE A 103 14.58 -2.34 13.83
C PHE A 103 14.50 -3.56 12.93
N ALA A 104 15.02 -3.47 11.70
CA ALA A 104 15.16 -4.61 10.81
C ALA A 104 15.98 -5.75 11.44
N LYS A 105 17.12 -5.44 12.08
CA LYS A 105 17.94 -6.43 12.80
C LYS A 105 17.22 -7.06 13.98
N LYS A 106 16.25 -6.37 14.57
CA LYS A 106 15.38 -6.89 15.64
C LYS A 106 14.19 -7.71 15.10
N GLY A 107 14.08 -7.89 13.79
CA GLY A 107 13.03 -8.68 13.15
C GLY A 107 11.76 -7.90 12.81
N TYR A 108 11.73 -6.59 13.04
CA TYR A 108 10.60 -5.75 12.63
C TYR A 108 10.62 -5.47 11.13
N VAL A 109 9.44 -5.45 10.53
CA VAL A 109 9.24 -4.90 9.18
C VAL A 109 9.20 -3.38 9.27
N VAL A 110 10.10 -2.69 8.56
CA VAL A 110 10.07 -1.22 8.49
C VAL A 110 9.01 -0.79 7.51
N VAL A 111 8.09 0.09 7.92
CA VAL A 111 7.00 0.62 7.09
C VAL A 111 7.21 2.12 6.88
N SER A 112 7.07 2.60 5.63
CA SER A 112 7.18 4.03 5.31
C SER A 112 6.49 4.36 3.98
N GLY A 113 6.39 5.64 3.61
CA GLY A 113 5.63 6.13 2.46
C GLY A 113 6.36 6.21 1.11
N LEU A 114 7.59 5.69 1.00
CA LEU A 114 8.44 5.79 -0.21
C LEU A 114 8.75 7.22 -0.69
N ALA A 115 8.48 8.26 0.12
CA ALA A 115 8.84 9.62 -0.23
C ALA A 115 10.37 9.81 -0.24
N GLU A 116 10.85 10.91 -0.82
CA GLU A 116 12.24 11.32 -0.66
C GLU A 116 12.56 11.60 0.82
N GLY A 117 13.84 11.61 1.18
CA GLY A 117 14.28 11.97 2.52
C GLY A 117 14.17 10.83 3.52
N ILE A 118 13.47 11.07 4.64
CA ILE A 118 13.43 10.14 5.79
C ILE A 118 12.85 8.77 5.42
N ASP A 119 11.82 8.75 4.58
CA ASP A 119 11.18 7.52 4.12
C ASP A 119 12.14 6.64 3.30
N THR A 120 12.80 7.23 2.29
CA THR A 120 13.89 6.58 1.53
C THR A 120 14.97 6.05 2.49
N ALA A 121 15.42 6.86 3.44
CA ALA A 121 16.47 6.46 4.39
C ALA A 121 16.07 5.25 5.24
N ALA A 122 14.83 5.21 5.73
CA ALA A 122 14.31 4.11 6.53
C ALA A 122 14.30 2.79 5.76
N HIS A 123 13.80 2.80 4.52
CA HIS A 123 13.79 1.63 3.64
C HIS A 123 15.21 1.12 3.35
N LEU A 124 16.12 2.02 2.97
CA LEU A 124 17.54 1.69 2.73
C LEU A 124 18.18 1.07 3.97
N GLY A 125 17.92 1.63 5.15
CA GLY A 125 18.42 1.10 6.41
C GLY A 125 17.96 -0.33 6.68
N ALA A 126 16.68 -0.63 6.39
CA ALA A 126 16.13 -1.96 6.55
C ALA A 126 16.76 -2.96 5.57
N LEU A 127 16.92 -2.57 4.31
CA LEU A 127 17.53 -3.38 3.26
C LEU A 127 19.01 -3.66 3.52
N ASP A 128 19.79 -2.66 3.95
CA ASP A 128 21.19 -2.82 4.34
C ASP A 128 21.39 -3.83 5.49
N ALA A 129 20.37 -4.00 6.34
CA ALA A 129 20.34 -4.99 7.40
C ALA A 129 19.87 -6.39 6.94
N GLY A 130 19.51 -6.56 5.67
CA GLY A 130 18.88 -7.77 5.15
C GLY A 130 17.45 -7.98 5.66
N GLY A 131 16.83 -6.96 6.26
CA GLY A 131 15.49 -7.04 6.82
C GLY A 131 14.39 -6.68 5.82
N LEU A 132 13.16 -6.95 6.22
CA LEU A 132 11.99 -6.68 5.38
C LEU A 132 11.54 -5.22 5.52
N THR A 133 10.99 -4.68 4.44
CA THR A 133 10.36 -3.36 4.47
C THR A 133 9.14 -3.31 3.56
N VAL A 134 8.17 -2.46 3.92
CA VAL A 134 6.92 -2.26 3.20
C VAL A 134 6.73 -0.77 2.92
N ALA A 135 6.57 -0.42 1.66
CA ALA A 135 6.25 0.93 1.21
C ALA A 135 4.74 1.11 1.06
N VAL A 136 4.18 2.23 1.55
CA VAL A 136 2.77 2.60 1.40
C VAL A 136 2.67 3.81 0.48
N VAL A 137 2.00 3.68 -0.66
CA VAL A 137 1.93 4.77 -1.66
C VAL A 137 0.51 5.27 -1.88
N ALA A 138 0.38 6.55 -2.23
CA ALA A 138 -0.91 7.23 -2.45
C ALA A 138 -1.32 7.29 -3.93
N HIS A 139 -0.94 6.29 -4.73
CA HIS A 139 -1.30 6.17 -6.15
C HIS A 139 -1.38 4.70 -6.57
N GLY A 140 -1.91 4.42 -7.76
CA GLY A 140 -1.98 3.04 -8.25
C GLY A 140 -0.58 2.45 -8.49
N LEU A 141 -0.38 1.16 -8.18
CA LEU A 141 0.91 0.46 -8.26
C LEU A 141 1.44 0.19 -9.69
N HIS A 142 0.78 0.72 -10.72
CA HIS A 142 1.24 0.67 -12.11
C HIS A 142 2.41 1.60 -12.42
N THR A 143 2.69 2.56 -11.53
CA THR A 143 3.75 3.56 -11.64
C THR A 143 4.41 3.71 -10.27
N ILE A 144 5.67 4.16 -10.25
CA ILE A 144 6.42 4.46 -9.02
C ILE A 144 6.60 5.98 -8.92
N TYR A 145 6.36 6.54 -7.74
CA TYR A 145 6.61 7.95 -7.46
C TYR A 145 7.23 8.10 -6.06
N PRO A 146 8.29 8.91 -5.91
CA PRO A 146 9.04 9.59 -6.97
C PRO A 146 9.82 8.60 -7.86
N GLN A 147 10.08 8.98 -9.12
CA GLN A 147 10.79 8.12 -10.08
C GLN A 147 12.22 7.78 -9.63
N SER A 148 12.85 8.67 -8.84
CA SER A 148 14.16 8.45 -8.23
C SER A 148 14.21 7.22 -7.32
N ASN A 149 13.08 6.81 -6.74
CA ASN A 149 12.98 5.65 -5.87
C ASN A 149 12.62 4.34 -6.60
N LYS A 150 12.65 4.31 -7.95
CA LYS A 150 12.37 3.08 -8.71
C LYS A 150 13.32 1.94 -8.36
N THR A 151 14.63 2.20 -8.31
CA THR A 151 15.63 1.20 -7.92
C THR A 151 15.39 0.69 -6.50
N LEU A 152 15.01 1.58 -5.57
CA LEU A 152 14.67 1.21 -4.21
C LEU A 152 13.48 0.24 -4.19
N VAL A 153 12.43 0.48 -4.97
CA VAL A 153 11.30 -0.45 -5.07
C VAL A 153 11.76 -1.82 -5.57
N ASP A 154 12.59 -1.86 -6.60
CA ASP A 154 13.11 -3.14 -7.13
C ASP A 154 13.88 -3.92 -6.05
N GLU A 155 14.67 -3.22 -5.22
CA GLU A 155 15.36 -3.82 -4.06
C GLU A 155 14.40 -4.30 -2.98
N ILE A 156 13.35 -3.54 -2.67
CA ILE A 156 12.29 -3.95 -1.73
C ILE A 156 11.67 -5.27 -2.16
N ILE A 157 11.29 -5.39 -3.44
CA ILE A 157 10.66 -6.60 -3.98
C ILE A 157 11.66 -7.77 -3.98
N LYS A 158 12.91 -7.53 -4.43
CA LYS A 158 13.98 -8.53 -4.43
C LYS A 158 14.26 -9.07 -3.03
N ASN A 159 14.18 -8.23 -2.01
CA ASN A 159 14.37 -8.61 -0.61
C ASN A 159 13.08 -9.13 0.07
N LYS A 160 12.09 -9.58 -0.71
CA LYS A 160 10.81 -10.14 -0.22
C LYS A 160 10.01 -9.18 0.66
N GLY A 161 10.15 -7.87 0.44
CA GLY A 161 9.27 -6.82 0.95
C GLY A 161 8.05 -6.60 0.06
N ALA A 162 7.35 -5.48 0.27
CA ALA A 162 6.17 -5.13 -0.54
C ALA A 162 6.00 -3.63 -0.74
N VAL A 163 5.26 -3.26 -1.79
CA VAL A 163 4.66 -1.93 -1.97
C VAL A 163 3.15 -2.09 -1.96
N ILE A 164 2.45 -1.31 -1.15
CA ILE A 164 1.00 -1.38 -0.98
C ILE A 164 0.32 -0.05 -1.28
N SER A 165 -0.93 -0.13 -1.70
CA SER A 165 -1.77 1.04 -2.01
C SER A 165 -3.25 0.72 -1.84
N GLU A 166 -4.04 1.70 -1.43
CA GLU A 166 -5.51 1.64 -1.47
C GLU A 166 -6.06 1.98 -2.88
N TYR A 167 -5.20 2.50 -3.76
CA TYR A 167 -5.60 2.95 -5.08
C TYR A 167 -5.44 1.85 -6.13
N PRO A 168 -6.47 1.61 -6.95
CA PRO A 168 -6.40 0.59 -7.99
C PRO A 168 -5.38 0.94 -9.08
N VAL A 169 -5.00 -0.08 -9.84
CA VAL A 169 -4.16 0.07 -11.03
C VAL A 169 -4.79 1.09 -12.00
N GLY A 170 -3.98 2.03 -12.51
CA GLY A 170 -4.46 3.11 -13.38
C GLY A 170 -4.94 4.36 -12.64
N THR A 171 -4.94 4.42 -11.31
CA THR A 171 -5.15 5.67 -10.59
C THR A 171 -3.94 6.59 -10.72
N GLU A 172 -4.13 7.74 -11.36
CA GLU A 172 -3.10 8.75 -11.55
C GLU A 172 -2.59 9.36 -10.24
N ILE A 173 -1.34 9.83 -10.27
CA ILE A 173 -0.71 10.51 -9.14
C ILE A 173 -1.33 11.91 -9.01
N LYS A 174 -2.05 12.16 -7.93
CA LYS A 174 -2.40 13.53 -7.55
C LYS A 174 -1.18 14.17 -6.89
N LYS A 175 -0.51 15.07 -7.61
CA LYS A 175 0.59 15.86 -7.03
C LYS A 175 0.02 16.78 -5.94
N VAL A 176 0.23 16.43 -4.68
CA VAL A 176 0.09 17.40 -3.59
C VAL A 176 1.37 18.22 -3.59
N ILE A 177 1.29 19.44 -4.12
CA ILE A 177 2.35 20.44 -3.94
C ILE A 177 2.26 20.85 -2.48
N LEU A 178 3.23 20.39 -1.66
CA LEU A 178 3.45 20.83 -0.29
C LEU A 178 4.52 21.92 -0.28
#